data_AF-A0A1F6TN64-F1
#
_entry.id   AF-A0A1F6TN64-F1
#
_cell.length_a   1.000
_cell.length_b   1.000
_cell.length_c   1.000
_cell.angle_alpha   90.00
_cell.angle_beta   90.00
_cell.angle_gamma   90.00
#
_symmetry.space_group_name_H-M   'P 1'
#
loop_
_entity.id
_entity.type
_entity.pdbx_description
1 polymer ?
#
loop_
_entity_poly.entity_id
_entity_poly.type
_entity_poly.pdbx_seq_one_letter_code
_entity_poly.pdbx_strand_id
1 'polypeptide(L)'
;MMAKIKRIIKINMKDEKLKEGIKEIREIKMTAIEKERIFESVINSLVLQQQPIKSPWTVFSFISVMHRSRLVYYGFVFSLAVVMGGGAVFASGNSLPGNVFYPLKVSVVEPIHSALTFSPQAKAEYESHLATKRLVEAETLKNQGKLDKAKEEKLSLLLEDHAKAFNKAIGDINNDNDDDDTVTNFQAGLNAHARVLEFMNARDDKAEKQEKNNKISETARASANKIKDTLKEREDNNEDKKENKNEERKKHVREMIDLTAKELDGHTSANVSPIRQTIIDNTHKTLEEANQYLKEADEEDEKGDSKKAYFKLLDSESSAKEAGIFLKSGLEFKEYKYERRDREEEKDREEEED
;
A
#
# COMPACT_ATOMS: atom_id res chain seq x y z
N MET A 1 -1.11 -20.29 -105.84
CA MET A 1 -1.72 -19.12 -105.15
C MET A 1 -3.20 -19.39 -104.83
N MET A 2 -3.53 -20.40 -104.01
CA MET A 2 -4.91 -20.70 -103.57
C MET A 2 -4.93 -21.52 -102.26
N ALA A 3 -4.42 -20.95 -101.16
CA ALA A 3 -4.54 -21.60 -99.83
C ALA A 3 -4.74 -20.62 -98.66
N LYS A 4 -4.90 -19.31 -98.90
CA LYS A 4 -5.11 -18.31 -97.83
C LYS A 4 -6.52 -17.71 -97.75
N ILE A 5 -7.42 -18.03 -98.67
CA ILE A 5 -8.79 -17.46 -98.67
C ILE A 5 -9.80 -18.29 -97.85
N LYS A 6 -9.52 -19.57 -97.55
CA LYS A 6 -10.43 -20.44 -96.77
C LYS A 6 -10.37 -20.28 -95.25
N ARG A 7 -9.38 -19.56 -94.70
CA ARG A 7 -9.20 -19.39 -93.24
C ARG A 7 -9.79 -18.08 -92.68
N ILE A 8 -9.95 -17.05 -93.51
CA ILE A 8 -10.50 -15.75 -93.09
C ILE A 8 -12.04 -15.80 -92.97
N ILE A 9 -12.71 -16.57 -93.83
CA ILE A 9 -14.19 -16.70 -93.80
C ILE A 9 -14.68 -17.52 -92.58
N LYS A 10 -13.90 -18.52 -92.12
CA LYS A 10 -14.33 -19.43 -91.03
C LYS A 10 -14.25 -18.81 -89.63
N ILE A 11 -13.45 -17.76 -89.44
CA ILE A 11 -13.37 -17.02 -88.16
C ILE A 11 -14.53 -16.01 -88.07
N ASN A 12 -14.84 -15.31 -89.17
CA ASN A 12 -15.91 -14.31 -89.20
C ASN A 12 -17.34 -14.92 -89.05
N MET A 13 -17.57 -16.11 -89.62
CA MET A 13 -18.87 -16.81 -89.50
C MET A 13 -19.19 -17.33 -88.08
N LYS A 14 -18.17 -17.61 -87.24
CA LYS A 14 -18.43 -18.09 -85.87
C LYS A 14 -18.86 -16.96 -84.95
N ASP A 15 -18.31 -15.76 -85.14
CA ASP A 15 -18.67 -14.56 -84.37
C ASP A 15 -20.07 -14.04 -84.72
N GLU A 16 -20.51 -14.12 -85.98
CA GLU A 16 -21.88 -13.75 -86.33
C GLU A 16 -22.90 -14.69 -85.70
N LYS A 17 -22.69 -16.00 -85.77
CA LYS A 17 -23.59 -16.98 -85.12
C LYS A 17 -23.62 -16.84 -83.59
N LEU A 18 -22.49 -16.48 -82.97
CA LEU A 18 -22.42 -16.21 -81.54
C LEU A 18 -23.14 -14.91 -81.19
N LYS A 19 -22.97 -13.86 -81.99
CA LYS A 19 -23.69 -12.58 -81.81
C LYS A 19 -25.19 -12.75 -82.03
N GLU A 20 -25.60 -13.57 -82.98
CA GLU A 20 -27.00 -13.91 -83.27
C GLU A 20 -27.60 -14.74 -82.12
N GLY A 21 -26.90 -15.76 -81.63
CA GLY A 21 -27.32 -16.52 -80.44
C GLY A 21 -27.37 -15.68 -79.16
N ILE A 22 -26.42 -14.76 -78.95
CA ILE A 22 -26.47 -13.82 -77.82
C ILE A 22 -27.65 -12.84 -77.98
N LYS A 23 -27.98 -12.44 -79.20
CA LYS A 23 -29.12 -11.56 -79.49
C LYS A 23 -30.45 -12.29 -79.24
N GLU A 24 -30.58 -13.53 -79.68
CA GLU A 24 -31.74 -14.38 -79.41
C GLU A 24 -31.94 -14.63 -77.91
N ILE A 25 -30.89 -15.01 -77.17
CA ILE A 25 -30.98 -15.24 -75.71
C ILE A 25 -31.36 -13.95 -74.96
N ARG A 26 -30.96 -12.78 -75.47
CA ARG A 26 -31.29 -11.49 -74.87
C ARG A 26 -32.71 -11.02 -75.20
N GLU A 27 -33.29 -11.52 -76.29
CA GLU A 27 -34.71 -11.34 -76.64
C GLU A 27 -35.63 -12.28 -75.86
N ILE A 28 -35.12 -13.41 -75.33
CA ILE A 28 -35.82 -14.25 -74.35
C ILE A 28 -35.91 -13.49 -73.02
N LYS A 29 -36.92 -12.62 -72.91
CA LYS A 29 -37.31 -11.99 -71.66
C LYS A 29 -38.46 -12.78 -71.07
N MET A 30 -38.25 -13.29 -69.85
CA MET A 30 -39.37 -13.83 -69.06
C MET A 30 -40.46 -12.78 -68.95
N THR A 31 -41.70 -13.19 -69.21
CA THR A 31 -42.87 -12.35 -68.95
C THR A 31 -42.98 -12.09 -67.45
N ALA A 32 -43.63 -10.99 -67.06
CA ALA A 32 -43.81 -10.66 -65.64
C ALA A 32 -44.48 -11.82 -64.87
N ILE A 33 -45.42 -12.51 -65.51
CA ILE A 33 -46.18 -13.64 -64.96
C ILE A 33 -45.30 -14.89 -64.76
N GLU A 34 -44.34 -15.14 -65.65
CA GLU A 34 -43.39 -16.24 -65.47
C GLU A 34 -42.38 -15.94 -64.35
N LYS A 35 -41.95 -14.67 -64.24
CA LYS A 35 -41.08 -14.24 -63.14
C LYS A 35 -41.76 -14.41 -61.80
N GLU A 36 -43.02 -14.04 -61.71
CA GLU A 36 -43.83 -14.18 -60.50
C GLU A 36 -44.03 -15.65 -60.13
N ARG A 37 -44.34 -16.53 -61.08
CA ARG A 37 -44.46 -17.97 -60.80
C ARG A 37 -43.15 -18.63 -60.35
N ILE A 38 -42.02 -18.27 -60.96
CA ILE A 38 -40.72 -18.79 -60.50
C ILE A 38 -40.39 -18.22 -59.12
N PHE A 39 -40.66 -16.94 -58.88
CA PHE A 39 -40.44 -16.32 -57.58
C PHE A 39 -41.31 -16.95 -56.49
N GLU A 40 -42.59 -17.20 -56.74
CA GLU A 40 -43.46 -17.93 -55.80
C GLU A 40 -43.00 -19.36 -55.57
N SER A 41 -42.54 -20.07 -56.61
CA SER A 41 -42.00 -21.43 -56.47
C SER A 41 -40.70 -21.45 -55.65
N VAL A 42 -39.85 -20.44 -55.80
CA VAL A 42 -38.61 -20.28 -55.03
C VAL A 42 -38.91 -19.86 -53.59
N ILE A 43 -39.84 -18.93 -53.36
CA ILE A 43 -40.26 -18.53 -52.01
C ILE A 43 -40.92 -19.69 -51.28
N ASN A 44 -41.86 -20.40 -51.92
CA ASN A 44 -42.56 -21.51 -51.28
C ASN A 44 -41.64 -22.72 -51.04
N SER A 45 -40.57 -22.89 -51.82
CA SER A 45 -39.55 -23.92 -51.55
C SER A 45 -38.54 -23.52 -50.47
N LEU A 46 -38.34 -22.22 -50.21
CA LEU A 46 -37.46 -21.71 -49.15
C LEU A 46 -38.08 -21.76 -47.74
N VAL A 47 -39.41 -21.83 -47.63
CA VAL A 47 -40.11 -21.77 -46.34
C VAL A 47 -40.16 -23.12 -45.59
N LEU A 48 -39.89 -24.25 -46.23
CA LEU A 48 -40.10 -25.56 -45.59
C LEU A 48 -38.85 -26.27 -45.02
N GLN A 49 -37.63 -25.71 -45.15
CA GLN A 49 -36.43 -26.37 -44.59
C GLN A 49 -35.34 -25.41 -44.10
N GLN A 50 -35.66 -24.54 -43.14
CA GLN A 50 -34.62 -23.95 -42.28
C GLN A 50 -34.94 -24.17 -40.80
N GLN A 51 -34.64 -25.36 -40.30
CA GLN A 51 -34.23 -25.44 -38.90
C GLN A 51 -32.87 -24.74 -38.81
N PRO A 52 -32.69 -23.71 -37.96
CA PRO A 52 -31.44 -22.97 -37.89
C PRO A 52 -30.29 -23.92 -37.55
N ILE A 53 -29.33 -24.06 -38.46
CA ILE A 53 -28.14 -24.88 -38.25
C ILE A 53 -27.30 -24.18 -37.18
N LYS A 54 -27.27 -24.75 -35.97
CA LYS A 54 -26.49 -24.22 -34.85
C LYS A 54 -25.01 -24.21 -35.24
N SER A 55 -24.37 -23.05 -35.23
CA SER A 55 -22.95 -22.96 -35.59
C SER A 55 -22.08 -23.71 -34.55
N PRO A 56 -20.98 -24.37 -34.96
CA PRO A 56 -20.06 -25.05 -34.04
C PRO A 56 -19.41 -24.11 -33.00
N TRP A 57 -19.43 -22.81 -33.25
CA TRP A 57 -18.87 -21.78 -32.38
C TRP A 57 -19.87 -21.28 -31.32
N THR A 58 -21.16 -21.67 -31.38
CA THR A 58 -22.12 -21.32 -30.31
C THR A 58 -21.78 -21.97 -28.96
N VAL A 59 -20.96 -23.03 -28.95
CA VAL A 59 -20.43 -23.66 -27.74
C VAL A 59 -19.45 -22.74 -27.00
N PHE A 60 -18.85 -21.76 -27.69
CA PHE A 60 -17.97 -20.74 -27.12
C PHE A 60 -18.69 -19.46 -26.67
N SER A 61 -20.03 -19.41 -26.76
CA SER A 61 -20.79 -18.28 -26.19
C SER A 61 -20.82 -18.38 -24.67
N PHE A 62 -19.79 -17.85 -24.01
CA PHE A 62 -19.72 -17.69 -22.56
C PHE A 62 -21.02 -17.10 -21.97
N ILE A 63 -21.64 -16.17 -22.70
CA ILE A 63 -22.88 -15.50 -22.31
C ILE A 63 -24.06 -16.48 -22.19
N SER A 64 -24.15 -17.48 -23.07
CA SER A 64 -25.29 -18.41 -23.08
C SER A 64 -25.20 -19.50 -21.99
N VAL A 65 -23.98 -19.89 -21.60
CA VAL A 65 -23.74 -20.79 -20.46
C VAL A 65 -23.94 -20.06 -19.13
N MET A 66 -23.54 -18.78 -19.06
CA MET A 66 -23.63 -17.93 -17.88
C MET A 66 -25.09 -17.65 -17.45
N HIS A 67 -26.02 -17.49 -18.39
CA HIS A 67 -27.45 -17.29 -18.07
C HIS A 67 -28.20 -18.57 -17.69
N ARG A 68 -27.67 -19.77 -18.00
CA ARG A 68 -28.38 -21.04 -17.80
C ARG A 68 -28.24 -21.61 -16.39
N SER A 69 -27.20 -21.20 -15.65
CA SER A 69 -26.98 -21.67 -14.28
C SER A 69 -26.78 -20.48 -13.33
N ARG A 70 -27.71 -20.35 -12.38
CA ARG A 70 -27.67 -19.25 -11.38
C ARG A 70 -26.36 -19.24 -10.59
N LEU A 71 -25.75 -20.41 -10.37
CA LEU A 71 -24.46 -20.53 -9.68
C LEU A 71 -23.28 -19.97 -10.48
N VAL A 72 -23.24 -20.16 -11.81
CA VAL A 72 -22.18 -19.59 -12.66
C VAL A 72 -22.36 -18.08 -12.79
N TYR A 73 -23.60 -17.59 -12.85
CA TYR A 73 -23.89 -16.16 -12.78
C TYR A 73 -23.41 -15.53 -11.46
N TYR A 74 -23.75 -16.12 -10.31
CA TYR A 74 -23.27 -15.62 -9.02
C TYR A 74 -21.75 -15.76 -8.88
N GLY A 75 -21.15 -16.85 -9.35
CA GLY A 75 -19.70 -17.02 -9.37
C GLY A 75 -18.99 -15.99 -10.25
N PHE A 76 -19.56 -15.62 -11.39
CA PHE A 76 -19.04 -14.58 -12.26
C PHE A 76 -19.24 -13.16 -11.70
N VAL A 77 -20.41 -12.87 -11.12
CA VAL A 77 -20.65 -11.59 -10.44
C VAL A 77 -19.72 -11.45 -9.23
N PHE A 78 -19.50 -12.53 -8.48
CA PHE A 78 -18.55 -12.57 -7.37
C PHE A 78 -17.11 -12.39 -7.87
N SER A 79 -16.70 -13.08 -8.92
CA SER A 79 -15.34 -12.90 -9.46
C SER A 79 -15.14 -11.50 -10.03
N LEU A 80 -16.15 -10.93 -10.69
CA LEU A 80 -16.11 -9.55 -11.16
C LEU A 80 -16.07 -8.56 -9.98
N ALA A 81 -16.83 -8.80 -8.92
CA ALA A 81 -16.79 -8.02 -7.69
C ALA A 81 -15.44 -8.14 -6.96
N VAL A 82 -14.79 -9.31 -6.99
CA VAL A 82 -13.46 -9.53 -6.41
C VAL A 82 -12.36 -8.92 -7.28
N VAL A 83 -12.48 -8.95 -8.61
CA VAL A 83 -11.51 -8.33 -9.53
C VAL A 83 -11.63 -6.80 -9.51
N MET A 84 -12.86 -6.27 -9.57
CA MET A 84 -13.11 -4.84 -9.47
C MET A 84 -12.88 -4.32 -8.04
N GLY A 85 -13.24 -5.10 -7.02
CA GLY A 85 -13.03 -4.77 -5.60
C GLY A 85 -11.59 -4.98 -5.13
N GLY A 86 -10.85 -5.91 -5.73
CA GLY A 86 -9.45 -6.20 -5.39
C GLY A 86 -8.53 -5.01 -5.66
N GLY A 87 -8.81 -4.25 -6.74
CA GLY A 87 -8.14 -2.98 -7.00
C GLY A 87 -8.41 -1.94 -5.91
N ALA A 88 -9.64 -1.87 -5.39
CA ALA A 88 -10.00 -0.96 -4.30
C ALA A 88 -9.36 -1.38 -2.95
N VAL A 89 -9.28 -2.67 -2.66
CA VAL A 89 -8.56 -3.21 -1.48
C VAL A 89 -7.08 -2.88 -1.57
N PHE A 90 -6.43 -3.13 -2.71
CA PHE A 90 -5.03 -2.79 -2.91
C PHE A 90 -4.78 -1.28 -2.79
N ALA A 91 -5.61 -0.45 -3.45
CA ALA A 91 -5.51 1.00 -3.38
C ALA A 91 -5.79 1.55 -1.97
N SER A 92 -6.61 0.87 -1.16
CA SER A 92 -6.89 1.28 0.22
C SER A 92 -5.65 1.19 1.11
N GLY A 93 -4.70 0.31 0.82
CA GLY A 93 -3.50 0.10 1.65
C GLY A 93 -2.65 1.37 1.83
N ASN A 94 -2.54 2.19 0.78
CA ASN A 94 -1.80 3.46 0.77
C ASN A 94 -2.69 4.69 0.93
N SER A 95 -3.99 4.50 1.19
CA SER A 95 -4.91 5.61 1.39
C SER A 95 -4.64 6.31 2.73
N LEU A 96 -4.81 7.64 2.75
CA LEU A 96 -4.70 8.51 3.92
C LEU A 96 -6.10 8.99 4.35
N PRO A 97 -6.28 9.46 5.60
CA PRO A 97 -7.51 10.13 6.02
C PRO A 97 -7.94 11.23 5.04
N GLY A 98 -9.18 11.12 4.54
CA GLY A 98 -9.75 11.99 3.52
C GLY A 98 -9.78 11.39 2.11
N ASN A 99 -9.00 10.32 1.85
CA ASN A 99 -9.10 9.58 0.59
C ASN A 99 -10.36 8.70 0.57
N VAL A 100 -10.93 8.51 -0.63
CA VAL A 100 -12.17 7.74 -0.86
C VAL A 100 -12.10 6.31 -0.31
N PHE A 101 -10.92 5.66 -0.40
CA PHE A 101 -10.73 4.28 0.04
C PHE A 101 -10.23 4.15 1.49
N TYR A 102 -10.04 5.24 2.23
CA TYR A 102 -9.60 5.16 3.62
C TYR A 102 -10.61 4.49 4.55
N PRO A 103 -11.93 4.73 4.43
CA PRO A 103 -12.92 3.97 5.20
C PRO A 103 -12.85 2.46 4.92
N LEU A 104 -12.60 2.06 3.67
CA LEU A 104 -12.44 0.64 3.32
C LEU A 104 -11.21 0.03 4.02
N LYS A 105 -10.10 0.78 4.09
CA LYS A 105 -8.87 0.38 4.77
C LYS A 105 -9.13 0.04 6.25
N VAL A 106 -9.65 1.01 7.00
CA VAL A 106 -9.77 0.92 8.47
C VAL A 106 -10.98 0.12 8.93
N SER A 107 -12.07 0.10 8.17
CA SER A 107 -13.31 -0.57 8.60
C SER A 107 -13.47 -2.00 8.07
N VAL A 108 -12.69 -2.39 7.06
CA VAL A 108 -12.83 -3.71 6.42
C VAL A 108 -11.49 -4.43 6.31
N VAL A 109 -10.52 -3.84 5.64
CA VAL A 109 -9.27 -4.55 5.30
C VAL A 109 -8.46 -4.89 6.54
N GLU A 110 -8.20 -3.90 7.39
CA GLU A 110 -7.40 -4.08 8.60
C GLU A 110 -8.10 -4.98 9.65
N PRO A 111 -9.42 -4.82 9.94
CA PRO A 111 -10.12 -5.74 10.83
C PRO A 111 -10.14 -7.19 10.35
N ILE A 112 -10.28 -7.43 9.03
CA ILE A 112 -10.19 -8.79 8.47
C ILE A 112 -8.81 -9.38 8.71
N HIS A 113 -7.74 -8.61 8.50
CA HIS A 113 -6.39 -9.10 8.75
C HIS A 113 -6.15 -9.36 10.25
N SER A 114 -6.60 -8.46 11.14
CA SER A 114 -6.52 -8.67 12.60
C SER A 114 -7.30 -9.92 13.03
N ALA A 115 -8.48 -10.17 12.44
CA ALA A 115 -9.30 -11.36 12.74
C ALA A 115 -8.67 -12.67 12.25
N LEU A 116 -7.87 -12.63 11.18
CA LEU A 116 -7.12 -13.78 10.66
C LEU A 116 -5.76 -13.97 11.34
N THR A 117 -5.38 -13.06 12.24
CA THR A 117 -4.14 -13.13 13.01
C THR A 117 -4.40 -13.83 14.34
N PHE A 118 -4.12 -15.13 14.40
CA PHE A 118 -4.60 -16.00 15.48
C PHE A 118 -3.72 -16.06 16.72
N SER A 119 -2.39 -15.90 16.59
CA SER A 119 -1.51 -15.97 17.77
C SER A 119 -1.47 -14.63 18.50
N PRO A 120 -1.42 -14.62 19.86
CA PRO A 120 -1.29 -13.38 20.64
C PRO A 120 -0.07 -12.55 20.22
N GLN A 121 1.07 -13.19 19.98
CA GLN A 121 2.29 -12.53 19.50
C GLN A 121 2.09 -11.84 18.15
N ALA A 122 1.61 -12.57 17.13
CA ALA A 122 1.42 -11.98 15.81
C ALA A 122 0.35 -10.87 15.84
N LYS A 123 -0.64 -11.00 16.74
CA LYS A 123 -1.65 -9.96 16.94
C LYS A 123 -1.04 -8.70 17.56
N ALA A 124 -0.18 -8.85 18.57
CA ALA A 124 0.54 -7.71 19.12
C ALA A 124 1.44 -7.05 18.06
N GLU A 125 2.20 -7.82 17.29
CA GLU A 125 3.00 -7.28 16.18
C GLU A 125 2.14 -6.53 15.15
N TYR A 126 0.97 -7.09 14.78
CA TYR A 126 0.07 -6.46 13.83
C TYR A 126 -0.54 -5.16 14.35
N GLU A 127 -1.01 -5.13 15.60
CA GLU A 127 -1.55 -3.91 16.21
C GLU A 127 -0.45 -2.86 16.43
N SER A 128 0.78 -3.28 16.75
CA SER A 128 1.96 -2.40 16.79
C SER A 128 2.26 -1.76 15.43
N HIS A 129 2.21 -2.57 14.37
CA HIS A 129 2.36 -2.09 13.00
C HIS A 129 1.29 -1.06 12.65
N LEU A 130 0.02 -1.32 12.97
CA LEU A 130 -1.07 -0.38 12.68
C LEU A 130 -0.97 0.91 13.50
N ALA A 131 -0.58 0.85 14.78
CA ALA A 131 -0.36 2.04 15.60
C ALA A 131 0.76 2.93 15.03
N THR A 132 1.89 2.32 14.68
CA THR A 132 3.01 3.00 14.00
C THR A 132 2.57 3.61 12.66
N LYS A 133 1.75 2.87 11.90
CA LYS A 133 1.21 3.33 10.63
C LYS A 133 0.34 4.59 10.76
N ARG A 134 -0.40 4.78 11.85
CA ARG A 134 -1.15 6.03 12.09
C ARG A 134 -0.25 7.24 12.26
N LEU A 135 0.92 7.06 12.88
CA LEU A 135 1.91 8.13 12.99
C LEU A 135 2.52 8.46 11.63
N VAL A 136 2.90 7.45 10.84
CA VAL A 136 3.40 7.64 9.47
C VAL A 136 2.35 8.33 8.58
N GLU A 137 1.07 8.01 8.73
CA GLU A 137 -0.01 8.70 8.03
C GLU A 137 -0.13 10.18 8.45
N ALA A 138 0.02 10.48 9.75
CA ALA A 138 0.06 11.84 10.25
C ALA A 138 1.27 12.61 9.70
N GLU A 139 2.46 12.00 9.72
CA GLU A 139 3.69 12.56 9.16
C GLU A 139 3.53 12.88 7.68
N THR A 140 2.96 11.94 6.92
CA THR A 140 2.70 12.10 5.50
C THR A 140 1.73 13.26 5.24
N LEU A 141 0.62 13.31 5.97
CA LEU A 141 -0.37 14.39 5.85
C LEU A 141 0.24 15.74 6.23
N LYS A 142 1.08 15.76 7.27
CA LYS A 142 1.75 16.97 7.73
C LYS A 142 2.76 17.49 6.72
N ASN A 143 3.58 16.60 6.16
CA ASN A 143 4.52 16.95 5.10
C ASN A 143 3.80 17.53 3.86
N GLN A 144 2.57 17.06 3.61
CA GLN A 144 1.71 17.59 2.55
C GLN A 144 0.95 18.87 2.92
N GLY A 145 1.07 19.38 4.15
CA GLY A 145 0.28 20.51 4.65
C GLY A 145 -1.23 20.23 4.75
N LYS A 146 -1.62 18.95 4.86
CA LYS A 146 -3.02 18.48 4.86
C LYS A 146 -3.48 17.89 6.19
N LEU A 147 -2.61 17.85 7.19
CA LEU A 147 -2.98 17.41 8.55
C LEU A 147 -3.78 18.54 9.22
N ASP A 148 -5.09 18.38 9.30
CA ASP A 148 -5.97 19.26 10.08
C ASP A 148 -6.38 18.56 11.39
N LYS A 149 -6.99 19.33 12.31
CA LYS A 149 -7.40 18.83 13.63
C LYS A 149 -8.33 17.61 13.55
N ALA A 150 -9.22 17.53 12.56
CA ALA A 150 -10.15 16.42 12.43
C ALA A 150 -9.44 15.14 11.97
N LYS A 151 -8.50 15.25 11.03
CA LYS A 151 -7.66 14.12 10.60
C LYS A 151 -6.73 13.66 11.72
N GLU A 152 -6.12 14.59 12.45
CA GLU A 152 -5.26 14.29 13.60
C GLU A 152 -6.03 13.56 14.71
N GLU A 153 -7.23 14.06 15.05
CA GLU A 153 -8.09 13.41 16.05
C GLU A 153 -8.49 12.00 15.62
N LYS A 154 -8.87 11.81 14.35
CA LYS A 154 -9.19 10.49 13.81
C LYS A 154 -8.00 9.52 13.91
N LEU A 155 -6.81 9.97 13.55
CA LEU A 155 -5.59 9.16 13.65
C LEU A 155 -5.22 8.85 15.11
N SER A 156 -5.41 9.81 16.01
CA SER A 156 -5.18 9.63 17.45
C SER A 156 -6.09 8.55 18.04
N LEU A 157 -7.38 8.57 17.69
CA LEU A 157 -8.34 7.55 18.13
C LEU A 157 -7.98 6.15 17.62
N LEU A 158 -7.64 6.04 16.32
CA LEU A 158 -7.21 4.77 15.74
C LEU A 158 -5.92 4.26 16.39
N LEU A 159 -4.96 5.14 16.65
CA LEU A 159 -3.73 4.79 17.37
C LEU A 159 -4.04 4.25 18.77
N GLU A 160 -4.92 4.93 19.50
CA GLU A 160 -5.31 4.50 20.85
C GLU A 160 -6.03 3.15 20.83
N ASP A 161 -6.88 2.89 19.83
CA ASP A 161 -7.54 1.60 19.65
C ASP A 161 -6.53 0.47 19.38
N HIS A 162 -5.55 0.70 18.49
CA HIS A 162 -4.47 -0.25 18.23
C HIS A 162 -3.57 -0.45 19.46
N ALA A 163 -3.28 0.60 20.23
CA ALA A 163 -2.51 0.50 21.48
C ALA A 163 -3.24 -0.32 22.56
N LYS A 164 -4.57 -0.19 22.65
CA LYS A 164 -5.40 -1.02 23.55
C LYS A 164 -5.41 -2.47 23.10
N ALA A 165 -5.58 -2.72 21.80
CA ALA A 165 -5.57 -4.06 21.23
C ALA A 165 -4.20 -4.74 21.40
N PHE A 166 -3.12 -3.99 21.19
CA PHE A 166 -1.75 -4.40 21.50
C PHE A 166 -1.61 -4.81 22.97
N ASN A 167 -2.00 -3.96 23.92
CA ASN A 167 -1.86 -4.25 25.35
C ASN A 167 -2.60 -5.54 25.76
N LYS A 168 -3.78 -5.74 25.17
CA LYS A 168 -4.57 -6.94 25.36
C LYS A 168 -3.85 -8.17 24.81
N ALA A 169 -3.35 -8.09 23.57
CA ALA A 169 -2.64 -9.19 22.94
C ALA A 169 -1.38 -9.60 23.71
N ILE A 170 -0.58 -8.62 24.18
CA ILE A 170 0.57 -8.88 25.07
C ILE A 170 0.11 -9.55 26.36
N GLY A 171 -1.05 -9.16 26.93
CA GLY A 171 -1.59 -9.78 28.14
C GLY A 171 -2.04 -11.24 27.98
N ASP A 172 -2.31 -11.66 26.75
CA ASP A 172 -2.72 -13.03 26.43
C ASP A 172 -1.51 -13.95 26.11
N ILE A 173 -0.27 -13.43 26.16
CA ILE A 173 0.97 -14.21 25.94
C ILE A 173 1.31 -14.99 27.22
N ASN A 174 1.34 -16.33 27.13
CA ASN A 174 1.46 -17.23 28.28
C ASN A 174 2.89 -17.78 28.51
N ASN A 175 3.97 -17.11 28.07
CA ASN A 175 5.33 -17.62 28.21
C ASN A 175 6.36 -16.54 28.58
N ASP A 176 7.35 -16.94 29.39
CA ASP A 176 8.53 -16.17 29.83
C ASP A 176 9.18 -15.39 28.65
N ASN A 177 9.01 -14.07 28.65
CA ASN A 177 9.85 -13.08 27.96
C ASN A 177 9.87 -13.11 26.41
N ASP A 178 8.84 -13.65 25.75
CA ASP A 178 8.76 -13.66 24.26
C ASP A 178 8.10 -12.38 23.68
N ASP A 179 7.62 -11.51 24.56
CA ASP A 179 6.93 -10.26 24.23
C ASP A 179 7.79 -9.00 24.39
N ASP A 180 8.93 -9.09 25.07
CA ASP A 180 9.88 -7.99 25.32
C ASP A 180 10.28 -7.24 24.05
N ASP A 181 10.65 -7.98 23.01
CA ASP A 181 11.11 -7.38 21.76
C ASP A 181 9.95 -6.70 21.04
N THR A 182 8.76 -7.29 21.10
CA THR A 182 7.53 -6.71 20.55
C THR A 182 7.14 -5.43 21.29
N VAL A 183 7.32 -5.39 22.62
CA VAL A 183 7.07 -4.18 23.42
C VAL A 183 8.12 -3.10 23.18
N THR A 184 9.41 -3.43 23.20
CA THR A 184 10.47 -2.44 22.92
C THR A 184 10.36 -1.89 21.50
N ASN A 185 9.99 -2.72 20.52
CA ASN A 185 9.69 -2.29 19.15
C ASN A 185 8.48 -1.34 19.10
N PHE A 186 7.40 -1.66 19.82
CA PHE A 186 6.22 -0.80 19.91
C PHE A 186 6.56 0.57 20.51
N GLN A 187 7.26 0.58 21.65
CA GLN A 187 7.69 1.80 22.32
C GLN A 187 8.59 2.65 21.43
N ALA A 188 9.62 2.03 20.85
CA ALA A 188 10.57 2.70 19.98
C ALA A 188 9.89 3.30 18.75
N GLY A 189 9.00 2.56 18.09
CA GLY A 189 8.25 3.04 16.94
C GLY A 189 7.36 4.23 17.28
N LEU A 190 6.58 4.14 18.36
CA LEU A 190 5.70 5.23 18.78
C LEU A 190 6.49 6.49 19.17
N ASN A 191 7.54 6.36 19.96
CA ASN A 191 8.33 7.50 20.41
C ASN A 191 9.12 8.15 19.26
N ALA A 192 9.72 7.34 18.37
CA ALA A 192 10.49 7.84 17.24
C ALA A 192 9.61 8.67 16.31
N HIS A 193 8.46 8.12 15.90
CA HIS A 193 7.52 8.83 15.03
C HIS A 193 6.84 10.02 15.72
N ALA A 194 6.58 9.93 17.04
CA ALA A 194 6.14 11.09 17.81
C ALA A 194 7.18 12.23 17.78
N ARG A 195 8.47 11.91 17.90
CA ARG A 195 9.58 12.87 17.79
C ARG A 195 9.70 13.44 16.38
N VAL A 196 9.54 12.63 15.33
CA VAL A 196 9.50 13.11 13.93
C VAL A 196 8.40 14.16 13.77
N LEU A 197 7.18 13.88 14.22
CA LEU A 197 6.08 14.82 14.13
C LEU A 197 6.37 16.12 14.89
N GLU A 198 7.00 16.06 16.06
CA GLU A 198 7.39 17.26 16.81
C GLU A 198 8.47 18.08 16.12
N PHE A 199 9.48 17.39 15.60
CA PHE A 199 10.50 18.00 14.77
C PHE A 199 9.89 18.74 13.57
N MET A 200 8.90 18.13 12.91
CA MET A 200 8.18 18.78 11.82
C MET A 200 7.35 19.99 12.29
N ASN A 201 6.86 20.02 13.53
CA ASN A 201 6.15 21.20 14.08
C ASN A 201 7.12 22.37 14.30
N ALA A 202 8.32 22.07 14.80
CA ALA A 202 9.33 23.08 15.09
C ALA A 202 9.83 23.80 13.82
N ARG A 203 9.66 23.21 12.63
CA ARG A 203 10.03 23.81 11.33
C ARG A 203 9.06 24.86 10.82
N ASP A 204 7.82 24.88 11.29
CA ASP A 204 6.80 25.79 10.79
C ASP A 204 6.89 27.14 11.52
N ASP A 205 7.83 28.00 11.11
CA ASP A 205 8.04 29.38 11.63
C ASP A 205 6.81 30.31 11.47
N LYS A 206 5.72 29.85 10.84
CA LYS A 206 4.46 30.59 10.68
C LYS A 206 3.41 30.26 11.73
N ALA A 207 3.70 29.41 12.72
CA ALA A 207 2.74 29.00 13.74
C ALA A 207 2.62 29.99 14.91
N GLU A 208 2.40 31.27 14.64
CA GLU A 208 1.71 32.11 15.64
C GLU A 208 0.22 31.74 15.60
N LYS A 209 -0.24 30.99 16.62
CA LYS A 209 -1.64 30.69 16.97
C LYS A 209 -2.34 29.47 16.33
N GLN A 210 -1.61 28.45 15.86
CA GLN A 210 -2.16 27.08 15.91
C GLN A 210 -1.48 26.35 17.06
N GLU A 211 -2.30 25.91 18.01
CA GLU A 211 -1.91 25.12 19.19
C GLU A 211 -0.72 24.20 18.91
N LYS A 212 0.35 24.37 19.69
CA LYS A 212 1.48 23.44 19.81
C LYS A 212 1.09 22.05 20.35
N ASN A 213 -0.20 21.70 20.33
CA ASN A 213 -0.73 20.45 20.87
C ASN A 213 -0.77 19.44 19.73
N ASN A 214 0.29 18.64 19.64
CA ASN A 214 0.36 17.51 18.74
C ASN A 214 -0.29 16.32 19.46
N LYS A 215 -1.63 16.29 19.44
CA LYS A 215 -2.45 15.32 20.18
C LYS A 215 -2.03 13.90 19.84
N ILE A 216 -1.67 13.64 18.59
CA ILE A 216 -1.27 12.29 18.17
C ILE A 216 0.11 11.89 18.73
N SER A 217 1.10 12.81 18.77
CA SER A 217 2.39 12.54 19.43
C SER A 217 2.24 12.32 20.94
N GLU A 218 1.37 13.10 21.60
CA GLU A 218 1.05 12.91 23.03
C GLU A 218 0.40 11.55 23.27
N THR A 219 -0.56 11.16 22.43
CA THR A 219 -1.24 9.86 22.51
C THR A 219 -0.28 8.70 22.29
N ALA A 220 0.67 8.85 21.35
CA ALA A 220 1.71 7.86 21.09
C ALA A 220 2.61 7.64 22.31
N ARG A 221 3.13 8.72 22.91
CA ARG A 221 3.95 8.62 24.13
C ARG A 221 3.18 8.07 25.33
N ALA A 222 1.94 8.53 25.52
CA ALA A 222 1.09 8.02 26.59
C ALA A 222 0.86 6.50 26.42
N SER A 223 0.65 6.05 25.18
CA SER A 223 0.47 4.63 24.85
C SER A 223 1.75 3.83 25.09
N ALA A 224 2.92 4.32 24.64
CA ALA A 224 4.22 3.69 24.89
C ALA A 224 4.52 3.54 26.40
N ASN A 225 4.30 4.61 27.18
CA ASN A 225 4.49 4.60 28.62
C ASN A 225 3.52 3.64 29.33
N LYS A 226 2.25 3.63 28.94
CA LYS A 226 1.26 2.71 29.53
C LYS A 226 1.64 1.24 29.35
N ILE A 227 2.16 0.87 28.19
CA ILE A 227 2.67 -0.49 27.94
C ILE A 227 3.89 -0.79 28.82
N LYS A 228 4.82 0.17 28.94
CA LYS A 228 5.99 0.05 29.83
C LYS A 228 5.58 -0.27 31.27
N ASP A 229 4.59 0.45 31.78
CA ASP A 229 4.10 0.27 33.15
C ASP A 229 3.38 -1.08 33.30
N THR A 230 2.59 -1.50 32.29
CA THR A 230 1.92 -2.80 32.29
C THR A 230 2.93 -3.95 32.31
N LEU A 231 4.05 -3.86 31.58
CA LEU A 231 5.13 -4.86 31.65
C LEU A 231 5.75 -4.94 33.04
N LYS A 232 6.02 -3.79 33.67
CA LYS A 232 6.60 -3.75 35.03
C LYS A 232 5.73 -4.44 36.08
N GLU A 233 4.41 -4.36 35.90
CA GLU A 233 3.43 -5.01 36.78
C GLU A 233 3.35 -6.54 36.57
N ARG A 234 3.61 -7.03 35.35
CA ARG A 234 3.53 -8.46 35.02
C ARG A 234 4.77 -9.27 35.38
N GLU A 235 5.91 -8.61 35.50
CA GLU A 235 7.18 -9.30 35.63
C GLU A 235 7.39 -9.95 37.01
N ASP A 236 7.35 -11.29 37.03
CA ASP A 236 7.59 -12.16 38.19
C ASP A 236 9.09 -12.48 38.40
N ASN A 237 9.47 -12.62 39.67
CA ASN A 237 10.85 -12.76 40.16
C ASN A 237 11.47 -14.16 39.93
N ASN A 238 11.62 -14.61 38.68
CA ASN A 238 12.34 -15.85 38.39
C ASN A 238 13.78 -15.53 37.91
N GLU A 239 14.76 -15.62 38.82
CA GLU A 239 16.12 -15.08 38.66
C GLU A 239 17.05 -15.95 37.80
N ASP A 240 17.03 -17.28 37.98
CA ASP A 240 18.09 -18.18 37.46
C ASP A 240 18.09 -18.41 35.93
N LYS A 241 16.97 -18.15 35.25
CA LYS A 241 16.84 -18.35 33.78
C LYS A 241 17.14 -17.07 32.98
N LYS A 242 17.28 -15.93 33.65
CA LYS A 242 17.33 -14.59 33.01
C LYS A 242 18.75 -14.07 32.78
N GLU A 243 19.73 -14.47 33.60
CA GLU A 243 21.09 -13.92 33.55
C GLU A 243 21.77 -14.12 32.18
N ASN A 244 21.73 -15.33 31.61
CA ASN A 244 22.32 -15.60 30.29
C ASN A 244 21.59 -14.88 29.14
N LYS A 245 20.26 -14.74 29.23
CA LYS A 245 19.45 -14.01 28.24
C LYS A 245 19.74 -12.51 28.28
N ASN A 246 19.96 -11.95 29.48
CA ASN A 246 20.29 -10.54 29.66
C ASN A 246 21.65 -10.20 29.06
N GLU A 247 22.65 -11.07 29.21
CA GLU A 247 23.97 -10.84 28.62
C GLU A 247 23.96 -10.87 27.08
N GLU A 248 23.25 -11.82 26.48
CA GLU A 248 23.04 -11.83 25.02
C GLU A 248 22.34 -10.55 24.54
N ARG A 249 21.35 -10.09 25.31
CA ARG A 249 20.58 -8.89 25.00
C ARG A 249 21.39 -7.61 25.17
N LYS A 250 22.21 -7.48 26.22
CA LYS A 250 23.19 -6.38 26.37
C LYS A 250 24.11 -6.30 25.16
N LYS A 251 24.62 -7.44 24.68
CA LYS A 251 25.46 -7.48 23.48
C LYS A 251 24.70 -6.97 22.25
N HIS A 252 23.45 -7.43 22.06
CA HIS A 252 22.60 -6.97 20.95
C HIS A 252 22.32 -5.46 21.03
N VAL A 253 22.06 -4.92 22.22
CA VAL A 253 21.85 -3.48 22.43
C VAL A 253 23.11 -2.67 22.10
N ARG A 254 24.29 -3.12 22.55
CA ARG A 254 25.58 -2.48 22.19
C ARG A 254 25.78 -2.47 20.68
N GLU A 255 25.51 -3.59 20.01
CA GLU A 255 25.60 -3.67 18.55
C GLU A 255 24.63 -2.70 17.85
N MET A 256 23.38 -2.58 18.31
CA MET A 256 22.42 -1.61 17.77
C MET A 256 22.89 -0.16 17.95
N ILE A 257 23.43 0.18 19.12
CA ILE A 257 23.98 1.51 19.39
C ILE A 257 25.15 1.80 18.44
N ASP A 258 26.10 0.87 18.32
CA ASP A 258 27.28 1.02 17.47
C ASP A 258 26.92 1.15 15.99
N LEU A 259 25.97 0.34 15.50
CA LEU A 259 25.48 0.41 14.13
C LEU A 259 24.80 1.75 13.84
N THR A 260 23.96 2.22 14.76
CA THR A 260 23.26 3.51 14.60
C THR A 260 24.23 4.69 14.68
N ALA A 261 25.22 4.64 15.59
CA ALA A 261 26.28 5.65 15.69
C ALA A 261 27.12 5.71 14.41
N LYS A 262 27.46 4.55 13.83
CA LYS A 262 28.18 4.48 12.57
C LYS A 262 27.38 5.04 11.39
N GLU A 263 26.07 4.79 11.36
CA GLU A 263 25.18 5.39 10.36
C GLU A 263 25.11 6.92 10.53
N LEU A 264 25.03 7.40 11.77
CA LEU A 264 25.04 8.82 12.12
C LEU A 264 26.33 9.53 11.64
N ASP A 265 27.49 8.91 11.86
CA ASP A 265 28.79 9.40 11.39
C ASP A 265 28.81 9.53 9.85
N GLY A 266 28.20 8.58 9.15
CA GLY A 266 28.05 8.61 7.69
C GLY A 266 27.24 9.80 7.17
N HIS A 267 26.43 10.42 8.02
CA HIS A 267 25.62 11.60 7.70
C HIS A 267 26.20 12.92 8.22
N THR A 268 27.28 12.86 8.99
CA THR A 268 27.95 14.04 9.57
C THR A 268 28.96 14.59 8.56
N SER A 269 28.66 15.74 7.94
CA SER A 269 29.58 16.42 7.01
C SER A 269 29.74 17.89 7.38
N ALA A 270 30.79 18.56 6.90
CA ALA A 270 31.08 19.95 7.26
C ALA A 270 30.01 20.97 6.78
N ASN A 271 29.04 20.55 5.96
CA ASN A 271 28.05 21.44 5.36
C ASN A 271 26.62 20.83 5.36
N VAL A 272 26.20 20.32 6.52
CA VAL A 272 24.87 19.73 6.72
C VAL A 272 23.83 20.84 6.93
N SER A 273 22.67 20.72 6.27
CA SER A 273 21.53 21.64 6.48
C SER A 273 21.10 21.68 7.96
N PRO A 274 20.68 22.83 8.53
CA PRO A 274 20.25 22.94 9.93
C PRO A 274 19.20 21.91 10.35
N ILE A 275 18.31 21.54 9.43
CA ILE A 275 17.28 20.52 9.60
C ILE A 275 17.92 19.15 9.86
N ARG A 276 18.88 18.76 9.02
CA ARG A 276 19.63 17.51 9.18
C ARG A 276 20.49 17.54 10.42
N GLN A 277 21.10 18.68 10.77
CA GLN A 277 21.87 18.82 12.01
C GLN A 277 20.99 18.57 13.23
N THR A 278 19.76 19.11 13.25
CA THR A 278 18.81 18.86 14.35
C THR A 278 18.45 17.38 14.46
N ILE A 279 18.27 16.68 13.34
CA ILE A 279 18.04 15.23 13.34
C ILE A 279 19.25 14.51 13.94
N ILE A 280 20.45 14.86 13.48
CA ILE A 280 21.71 14.27 13.98
C ILE A 280 21.85 14.48 15.49
N ASP A 281 21.65 15.71 15.97
CA ASP A 281 21.79 16.06 17.39
C ASP A 281 20.76 15.31 18.26
N ASN A 282 19.51 15.19 17.79
CA ASN A 282 18.49 14.43 18.51
C ASN A 282 18.77 12.94 18.51
N THR A 283 19.24 12.37 17.40
CA THR A 283 19.68 10.97 17.36
C THR A 283 20.83 10.74 18.32
N HIS A 284 21.83 11.63 18.35
CA HIS A 284 22.97 11.53 19.26
C HIS A 284 22.51 11.54 20.72
N LYS A 285 21.61 12.47 21.07
CA LYS A 285 21.02 12.54 22.41
C LYS A 285 20.29 11.24 22.79
N THR A 286 19.51 10.66 21.89
CA THR A 286 18.80 9.40 22.17
C THR A 286 19.75 8.21 22.29
N LEU A 287 20.88 8.20 21.56
CA LEU A 287 21.94 7.20 21.76
C LEU A 287 22.67 7.37 23.10
N GLU A 288 22.85 8.60 23.58
CA GLU A 288 23.37 8.88 24.92
C GLU A 288 22.42 8.36 26.01
N GLU A 289 21.10 8.59 25.85
CA GLU A 289 20.07 8.03 26.73
C GLU A 289 20.11 6.50 26.75
N ALA A 290 20.25 5.86 25.58
CA ALA A 290 20.39 4.40 25.47
C ALA A 290 21.63 3.89 26.21
N ASN A 291 22.80 4.52 26.02
CA ASN A 291 24.04 4.17 26.71
C ASN A 291 23.94 4.37 28.22
N GLN A 292 23.28 5.44 28.66
CA GLN A 292 23.05 5.70 30.08
C GLN A 292 22.21 4.57 30.69
N TYR A 293 21.10 4.18 30.06
CA TYR A 293 20.29 3.06 30.55
C TYR A 293 21.04 1.73 30.56
N LEU A 294 21.91 1.49 29.58
CA LEU A 294 22.73 0.28 29.55
C LEU A 294 23.71 0.25 30.73
N LYS A 295 24.33 1.39 31.03
CA LYS A 295 25.21 1.53 32.20
C LYS A 295 24.43 1.35 33.50
N GLU A 296 23.25 1.96 33.62
CA GLU A 296 22.37 1.77 34.78
C GLU A 296 21.93 0.31 34.94
N ALA A 297 21.76 -0.43 33.84
CA ALA A 297 21.48 -1.86 33.90
C ALA A 297 22.66 -2.64 34.50
N ASP A 298 23.88 -2.40 34.01
CA ASP A 298 25.10 -3.02 34.55
C ASP A 298 25.30 -2.66 36.04
N GLU A 299 25.04 -1.41 36.45
CA GLU A 299 25.12 -0.98 37.86
C GLU A 299 24.08 -1.65 38.76
N GLU A 300 22.87 -1.93 38.28
CA GLU A 300 21.85 -2.64 39.06
C GLU A 300 22.11 -4.15 39.13
N ASP A 301 22.69 -4.75 38.08
CA ASP A 301 23.15 -6.15 38.10
C ASP A 301 24.28 -6.34 39.12
N GLU A 302 25.25 -5.41 39.18
CA GLU A 302 26.32 -5.42 40.19
C GLU A 302 25.79 -5.31 41.63
N LYS A 303 24.64 -4.64 41.82
CA LYS A 303 23.94 -4.55 43.12
C LYS A 303 23.10 -5.79 43.43
N GLY A 304 22.95 -6.72 42.48
CA GLY A 304 22.08 -7.89 42.59
C GLY A 304 20.59 -7.59 42.43
N ASP A 305 20.22 -6.42 41.89
CA ASP A 305 18.82 -6.08 41.58
C ASP A 305 18.49 -6.44 40.12
N SER A 306 18.43 -7.75 39.85
CA SER A 306 18.22 -8.30 38.50
C SER A 306 16.93 -7.79 37.84
N LYS A 307 15.89 -7.48 38.64
CA LYS A 307 14.63 -6.93 38.12
C LYS A 307 14.82 -5.51 37.61
N LYS A 308 15.46 -4.62 38.39
CA LYS A 308 15.73 -3.25 37.91
C LYS A 308 16.69 -3.25 36.74
N ALA A 309 17.75 -4.06 36.79
CA ALA A 309 18.72 -4.16 35.70
C ALA A 309 18.05 -4.57 34.39
N TYR A 310 17.18 -5.58 34.43
CA TYR A 310 16.41 -6.01 33.27
C TYR A 310 15.52 -4.90 32.68
N PHE A 311 14.81 -4.12 33.51
CA PHE A 311 14.02 -3.00 33.00
C PHE A 311 14.86 -1.84 32.47
N LYS A 312 16.04 -1.60 33.03
CA LYS A 312 17.00 -0.64 32.49
C LYS A 312 17.55 -1.10 31.14
N LEU A 313 17.78 -2.39 30.98
CA LEU A 313 18.17 -2.97 29.69
C LEU A 313 17.07 -2.83 28.63
N LEU A 314 15.81 -3.06 28.99
CA LEU A 314 14.65 -2.80 28.13
C LEU A 314 14.56 -1.32 27.71
N ASP A 315 14.79 -0.40 28.64
CA ASP A 315 14.79 1.05 28.39
C ASP A 315 15.93 1.44 27.43
N SER A 316 17.11 0.85 27.60
CA SER A 316 18.25 1.02 26.70
C SER A 316 17.94 0.53 25.29
N GLU A 317 17.38 -0.68 25.17
CA GLU A 317 17.01 -1.25 23.88
C GLU A 317 15.97 -0.42 23.14
N SER A 318 14.90 -0.02 23.83
CA SER A 318 13.86 0.82 23.25
C SER A 318 14.46 2.14 22.75
N SER A 319 15.32 2.78 23.53
CA SER A 319 15.99 4.03 23.16
C SER A 319 16.94 3.85 21.96
N ALA A 320 17.69 2.75 21.89
CA ALA A 320 18.57 2.45 20.76
C ALA A 320 17.78 2.25 19.45
N LYS A 321 16.69 1.48 19.51
CA LYS A 321 15.77 1.29 18.37
C LYS A 321 15.12 2.62 17.95
N GLU A 322 14.71 3.42 18.93
CA GLU A 322 14.10 4.72 18.72
C GLU A 322 15.05 5.68 17.98
N ALA A 323 16.33 5.71 18.36
CA ALA A 323 17.35 6.49 17.69
C ALA A 323 17.51 6.09 16.22
N GLY A 324 17.57 4.78 15.93
CA GLY A 324 17.68 4.26 14.56
C GLY A 324 16.44 4.59 13.71
N ILE A 325 15.24 4.38 14.24
CA ILE A 325 13.99 4.72 13.54
C ILE A 325 13.91 6.23 13.30
N PHE A 326 14.23 7.06 14.29
CA PHE A 326 14.19 8.51 14.16
C PHE A 326 15.21 9.02 13.15
N LEU A 327 16.44 8.49 13.14
CA LEU A 327 17.46 8.84 12.15
C LEU A 327 16.95 8.54 10.74
N LYS A 328 16.49 7.30 10.51
CA LYS A 328 16.01 6.86 9.21
C LYS A 328 14.80 7.69 8.75
N SER A 329 13.74 7.74 9.55
CA SER A 329 12.51 8.46 9.21
C SER A 329 12.77 9.96 9.06
N GLY A 330 13.61 10.55 9.93
CA GLY A 330 14.01 11.95 9.85
C GLY A 330 14.74 12.30 8.55
N LEU A 331 15.66 11.43 8.10
CA LEU A 331 16.42 11.62 6.87
C LEU A 331 15.61 11.39 5.60
N GLU A 332 14.54 10.57 5.64
CA GLU A 332 13.62 10.38 4.52
C GLU A 332 12.87 11.67 4.13
N PHE A 333 12.79 12.67 5.02
CA PHE A 333 12.25 13.99 4.69
C PHE A 333 13.19 14.81 3.80
N LYS A 334 13.20 14.49 2.50
CA LYS A 334 13.77 15.37 1.47
C LYS A 334 12.97 16.68 1.35
N GLU A 335 13.61 17.78 1.75
CA GLU A 335 13.86 18.98 0.93
C GLU A 335 12.75 19.56 0.02
N TYR A 336 11.47 19.40 0.36
CA TYR A 336 10.34 19.88 -0.48
C TYR A 336 10.21 21.41 -0.64
N LYS A 337 11.23 22.21 -0.26
CA LYS A 337 11.14 23.68 -0.23
C LYS A 337 12.37 24.49 -0.66
N TYR A 338 13.38 23.88 -1.30
CA TYR A 338 14.43 24.67 -1.98
C TYR A 338 14.20 24.76 -3.50
N GLU A 339 13.78 23.69 -4.19
CA GLU A 339 13.56 23.73 -5.64
C GLU A 339 12.32 24.53 -6.13
N ARG A 340 11.50 25.10 -5.23
CA ARG A 340 10.40 25.98 -5.63
C ARG A 340 10.75 27.46 -5.53
N ARG A 341 11.69 27.83 -4.65
CA ARG A 341 12.11 29.21 -4.51
C ARG A 341 12.98 29.61 -5.69
N ASP A 342 13.87 28.73 -6.13
CA ASP A 342 14.71 28.98 -7.29
C ASP A 342 13.90 29.06 -8.60
N ARG A 343 12.81 28.29 -8.73
CA ARG A 343 11.93 28.34 -9.92
C ARG A 343 10.92 29.48 -9.95
N GLU A 344 10.56 30.04 -8.80
CA GLU A 344 9.71 31.24 -8.74
C GLU A 344 10.58 32.50 -8.90
N GLU A 345 11.78 32.55 -8.30
CA GLU A 345 12.74 33.65 -8.47
C GLU A 345 13.42 33.70 -9.85
N GLU A 346 13.46 32.60 -10.60
CA GLU A 346 13.96 32.56 -11.99
C GLU A 346 12.85 32.99 -12.98
N LYS A 347 11.58 32.71 -12.67
CA LYS A 347 10.43 33.22 -13.45
C LYS A 347 10.19 34.71 -13.24
N ASP A 348 10.32 35.19 -12.01
CA ASP A 348 10.15 36.61 -11.69
C ASP A 348 11.30 37.45 -12.29
N ARG A 349 12.48 36.85 -12.54
CA ARG A 349 13.59 37.49 -13.26
C ARG A 349 13.44 37.48 -14.78
N GLU A 350 12.78 36.48 -15.35
CA GLU A 350 12.46 36.46 -16.78
C GLU A 350 11.29 37.41 -17.13
N GLU A 351 10.37 37.69 -16.19
CA GLU A 351 9.27 38.65 -16.40
C GLU A 351 9.66 40.13 -16.16
N GLU A 352 10.84 40.42 -15.60
CA GLU A 352 11.38 41.79 -15.46
C GLU A 352 12.34 42.19 -16.61
N GLU A 353 12.73 41.27 -17.49
CA GLU A 353 13.61 41.53 -18.65
C GLU A 353 12.88 41.62 -20.02
N ASP A 354 11.56 41.43 -20.06
CA ASP A 354 10.67 41.67 -21.23
C ASP A 354 9.79 42.93 -21.02
#